data_AF-A0A5E4JEW0-F1
#
_entry.id   AF-A0A5E4JEW0-F1
#
_cell.length_a   1.000
_cell.length_b   1.000
_cell.length_c   1.000
_cell.angle_alpha   90.00
_cell.angle_beta   90.00
_cell.angle_gamma   90.00
#
_symmetry.space_group_name_H-M   'P 1'
#
loop_
_entity.id
_entity.type
_entity.pdbx_description
1 polymer ?
#
loop_
_entity_poly.entity_id
_entity_poly.type
_entity_poly.pdbx_seq_one_letter_code
_entity_poly.pdbx_strand_id
1 'polypeptide(L)'
;MNCAICLAYLRDKNHCVGCRGSDTDKNISCIRCKIKNCNERKGKYCFSCKLYPCEKIKHIDKRYRTKYEMSMIENLNNIKKIGITKFVKNETKRWTCPSCKGVICVHKGYCYNCGKIKE
;
A
#
# COMPACT_ATOMS: atom_id res chain seq x y z
N MET A 1 -2.20 -2.37 0.52
CA MET A 1 -0.78 -2.05 0.32
C MET A 1 -0.08 -1.97 1.67
N ASN A 2 1.12 -2.56 1.76
CA ASN A 2 2.12 -2.22 2.77
C ASN A 2 2.74 -0.86 2.42
N CYS A 3 2.68 0.17 3.28
CA CYS A 3 3.20 1.49 2.91
C CYS A 3 4.74 1.47 2.72
N ALA A 4 5.44 0.55 3.36
CA ALA A 4 6.90 0.46 3.31
C ALA A 4 7.48 0.22 1.91
N ILE A 5 6.67 -0.24 0.95
CA ILE A 5 7.09 -0.49 -0.45
C ILE A 5 6.69 0.67 -1.39
N CYS A 6 5.99 1.69 -0.88
CA CYS A 6 5.49 2.82 -1.65
C CYS A 6 6.60 3.84 -1.93
N LEU A 7 6.67 4.40 -3.14
CA LEU A 7 7.65 5.43 -3.48
C LEU A 7 7.55 6.66 -2.58
N ALA A 8 6.32 7.07 -2.24
CA ALA A 8 6.11 8.22 -1.37
C ALA A 8 6.58 7.97 0.08
N TYR A 9 6.62 6.72 0.52
CA TYR A 9 7.17 6.33 1.82
C TYR A 9 8.69 6.17 1.75
N LEU A 10 9.23 5.65 0.64
CA LEU A 10 10.65 5.38 0.51
C LEU A 10 11.51 6.63 0.29
N ARG A 11 10.95 7.70 -0.30
CA ARG A 11 11.67 8.95 -0.57
C ARG A 11 11.94 9.77 0.69
N ASP A 12 13.04 10.49 0.68
CA ASP A 12 13.39 11.45 1.75
C ASP A 12 12.59 12.75 1.64
N LYS A 13 12.54 13.34 0.44
CA LYS A 13 11.82 14.60 0.20
C LYS A 13 10.31 14.37 0.12
N ASN A 14 9.54 15.16 0.88
CA ASN A 14 8.08 15.00 1.00
C ASN A 14 7.69 13.58 1.45
N HIS A 15 8.43 13.06 2.44
CA HIS A 15 8.25 11.73 2.99
C HIS A 15 6.80 11.54 3.49
N CYS A 16 6.16 10.45 3.06
CA CYS A 16 4.80 10.13 3.48
C CYS A 16 4.82 9.00 4.52
N VAL A 17 4.51 9.33 5.77
CA VAL A 17 4.41 8.39 6.90
C VAL A 17 3.20 7.43 6.84
N GLY A 18 2.50 7.37 5.71
CA GLY A 18 1.37 6.49 5.46
C GLY A 18 0.02 7.04 5.94
N CYS A 19 -1.07 6.51 5.38
CA CYS A 19 -2.42 7.09 5.52
C CYS A 19 -2.93 7.25 6.95
N ARG A 20 -2.39 6.50 7.92
CA ARG A 20 -2.77 6.52 9.34
C ARG A 20 -1.81 7.30 10.25
N GLY A 21 -0.70 7.82 9.73
CA GLY A 21 0.21 8.70 10.49
C GLY A 21 -0.23 10.18 10.43
N SER A 22 0.62 11.08 10.93
CA SER A 22 0.39 12.54 10.87
C SER A 22 0.20 13.04 9.43
N ASP A 23 -0.57 14.12 9.24
CA ASP A 23 -0.76 14.77 7.94
C ASP A 23 0.27 15.87 7.65
N THR A 24 1.12 16.24 8.62
CA THR A 24 2.09 17.36 8.53
C THR A 24 2.91 17.37 7.24
N ASP A 25 3.51 16.24 6.87
CA ASP A 25 4.43 16.15 5.71
C ASP A 25 3.81 15.47 4.50
N LYS A 26 2.49 15.22 4.52
CA LYS A 26 1.82 14.52 3.43
C LYS A 26 1.46 15.46 2.29
N ASN A 27 1.60 14.95 1.08
CA ASN A 27 1.02 15.58 -0.09
C ASN A 27 -0.51 15.77 0.07
N ILE A 28 -1.02 16.90 -0.44
CA ILE A 28 -2.44 17.27 -0.31
C ILE A 28 -3.39 16.22 -0.89
N SER A 29 -2.96 15.49 -1.93
CA SER A 29 -3.72 14.39 -2.53
C SER A 29 -3.90 13.20 -1.58
N CYS A 30 -2.92 12.94 -0.71
CA CYS A 30 -3.03 11.94 0.35
C CYS A 30 -3.93 12.42 1.48
N ILE A 31 -3.82 13.69 1.88
CA ILE A 31 -4.65 14.30 2.92
C ILE A 31 -6.13 14.25 2.53
N ARG A 32 -6.46 14.66 1.29
CA ARG A 32 -7.83 14.72 0.75
C ARG A 32 -8.33 13.40 0.16
N CYS A 33 -7.64 12.29 0.39
CA CYS A 33 -7.99 11.01 -0.22
C CYS A 33 -9.41 10.55 0.19
N LYS A 34 -10.30 10.37 -0.81
CA LYS A 34 -11.70 9.94 -0.63
C LYS A 34 -11.85 8.54 -0.01
N ILE A 35 -10.82 7.70 -0.10
CA ILE A 35 -10.79 6.40 0.57
C ILE A 35 -10.38 6.58 2.02
N LYS A 36 -9.31 7.36 2.31
CA LYS A 36 -8.83 7.65 3.67
C LYS A 36 -9.97 8.24 4.52
N ASN A 37 -10.59 9.30 4.01
CA ASN A 37 -11.64 10.11 4.66
C ASN A 37 -13.05 9.56 4.39
N CYS A 38 -13.20 8.25 4.20
CA CYS A 38 -14.50 7.67 3.91
C CYS A 38 -15.35 7.55 5.18
N ASN A 39 -16.37 8.39 5.31
CA ASN A 39 -17.29 8.40 6.46
C ASN A 39 -18.14 7.13 6.58
N GLU A 40 -18.39 6.44 5.46
CA GLU A 40 -19.12 5.16 5.44
C GLU A 40 -18.31 3.96 5.96
N ARG A 41 -17.03 4.15 6.31
CA ARG A 41 -16.19 3.04 6.76
C ARG A 41 -16.68 2.54 8.12
N LYS A 42 -17.07 1.26 8.17
CA LYS A 42 -17.29 0.56 9.43
C LYS A 42 -16.00 -0.14 9.81
N GLY A 43 -15.44 0.16 10.99
CA GLY A 43 -14.22 -0.48 11.50
C GLY A 43 -12.90 -0.03 10.84
N LYS A 44 -11.82 -0.76 11.15
CA LYS A 44 -10.43 -0.36 10.82
C LYS A 44 -10.08 -0.52 9.33
N TYR A 45 -10.73 -1.43 8.62
CA TYR A 45 -10.42 -1.78 7.22
C TYR A 45 -11.68 -1.82 6.37
N CYS A 46 -11.53 -1.57 5.05
CA CYS A 46 -12.67 -1.47 4.14
C CYS A 46 -13.44 -2.78 3.98
N PHE A 47 -12.83 -3.94 4.25
CA PHE A 47 -13.50 -5.24 4.19
C PHE A 47 -14.60 -5.43 5.25
N SER A 48 -14.69 -4.51 6.21
CA SER A 48 -15.75 -4.49 7.23
C SER A 48 -17.01 -3.75 6.77
N CYS A 49 -16.99 -3.08 5.61
CA CYS A 49 -18.17 -2.45 5.03
C CYS A 49 -19.08 -3.49 4.36
N LYS A 50 -20.41 -3.31 4.48
CA LYS A 50 -21.40 -4.17 3.79
C LYS A 50 -21.25 -4.16 2.26
N LEU A 51 -20.93 -3.01 1.69
CA LEU A 51 -20.75 -2.82 0.24
C LEU A 51 -19.35 -3.21 -0.27
N TYR A 52 -18.55 -3.92 0.53
CA TYR A 52 -17.20 -4.29 0.11
C TYR A 52 -17.19 -5.44 -0.92
N PRO A 53 -16.38 -5.36 -1.99
CA PRO A 53 -15.58 -4.20 -2.42
C PRO A 53 -16.45 -3.14 -3.11
N CYS A 54 -16.42 -1.89 -2.62
CA CYS A 54 -17.18 -0.81 -3.22
C CYS A 54 -16.42 -0.18 -4.41
N GLU A 55 -17.09 0.67 -5.19
CA GLU A 55 -16.52 1.28 -6.41
C GLU A 55 -15.19 1.99 -6.19
N LYS A 56 -15.02 2.71 -5.07
CA LYS A 56 -13.73 3.35 -4.74
C LYS A 56 -12.60 2.33 -4.59
N ILE A 57 -12.89 1.17 -3.99
CA ILE A 57 -11.92 0.09 -3.80
C ILE A 57 -11.65 -0.65 -5.11
N LYS A 58 -12.68 -0.95 -5.90
CA LYS A 58 -12.51 -1.56 -7.24
C LYS A 58 -11.67 -0.68 -8.16
N HIS A 59 -11.89 0.63 -8.14
CA HIS A 59 -11.14 1.58 -8.96
C HIS A 59 -9.65 1.64 -8.60
N ILE A 60 -9.30 1.76 -7.31
CA ILE A 60 -7.89 1.73 -6.90
C ILE A 60 -7.27 0.36 -7.16
N ASP A 61 -8.01 -0.73 -6.94
CA ASP A 61 -7.54 -2.09 -7.22
C ASP A 61 -7.20 -2.28 -8.71
N LYS A 62 -8.10 -1.88 -9.62
CA LYS A 62 -7.87 -1.93 -11.07
C LYS A 62 -6.59 -1.20 -11.45
N ARG A 63 -6.41 0.04 -10.97
CA ARG A 63 -5.20 0.83 -11.22
C ARG A 63 -3.94 0.12 -10.73
N TYR A 64 -3.99 -0.48 -9.54
CA TYR A 64 -2.83 -1.11 -8.94
C TYR A 64 -2.46 -2.43 -9.60
N ARG A 65 -3.44 -3.22 -10.02
CA ARG A 65 -3.19 -4.44 -10.79
C ARG A 65 -2.59 -4.12 -12.15
N THR A 66 -3.12 -3.11 -12.85
CA THR A 66 -2.65 -2.78 -14.19
C THR A 66 -1.29 -2.09 -14.22
N LYS A 67 -0.94 -1.31 -13.18
CA LYS A 67 0.32 -0.55 -13.16
C LYS A 67 1.44 -1.19 -12.34
N TYR A 68 1.10 -1.98 -11.32
CA TYR A 68 2.05 -2.36 -10.27
C TYR A 68 1.93 -3.83 -9.85
N GLU A 69 1.20 -4.65 -10.61
CA GLU A 69 1.05 -6.10 -10.38
C GLU A 69 0.67 -6.48 -8.94
N MET A 70 -0.13 -5.61 -8.30
CA MET A 70 -0.57 -5.80 -6.92
C MET A 70 -2.06 -5.52 -6.82
N SER A 71 -2.80 -6.36 -6.11
CA SER A 71 -4.21 -6.13 -5.82
C SER A 71 -4.43 -5.50 -4.44
N MET A 72 -5.22 -4.44 -4.38
CA MET A 72 -5.65 -3.86 -3.11
C MET A 72 -6.75 -4.70 -2.45
N ILE A 73 -7.62 -5.33 -3.26
CA ILE A 73 -8.66 -6.24 -2.79
C ILE A 73 -8.04 -7.52 -2.21
N GLU A 74 -7.09 -8.13 -2.92
CA GLU A 74 -6.35 -9.30 -2.43
C GLU A 74 -5.64 -8.98 -1.11
N ASN A 75 -4.94 -7.85 -1.03
CA ASN A 75 -4.30 -7.39 0.21
C ASN A 75 -5.29 -7.25 1.37
N LEU A 76 -6.46 -6.65 1.14
CA LEU A 76 -7.51 -6.52 2.15
C LEU A 76 -8.07 -7.89 2.57
N ASN A 77 -8.28 -8.81 1.62
CA ASN A 77 -8.74 -10.16 1.89
C ASN A 77 -7.70 -10.96 2.70
N ASN A 78 -6.42 -10.80 2.38
CA ASN A 78 -5.32 -11.39 3.16
C ASN A 78 -5.31 -10.83 4.59
N ILE A 79 -5.41 -9.51 4.77
CA ILE A 79 -5.49 -8.91 6.12
C ILE A 79 -6.69 -9.47 6.89
N LYS A 80 -7.85 -9.66 6.24
CA LYS A 80 -9.04 -10.27 6.86
C LYS A 80 -8.78 -11.73 7.28
N LYS A 81 -8.11 -12.52 6.44
CA LYS A 81 -7.89 -13.96 6.65
C LYS A 81 -6.79 -14.26 7.67
N ILE A 82 -5.66 -13.56 7.59
CA ILE A 82 -4.44 -13.89 8.35
C ILE A 82 -4.00 -12.80 9.32
N GLY A 83 -4.72 -11.68 9.39
CA GLY A 83 -4.38 -10.54 10.23
C GLY A 83 -3.29 -9.64 9.64
N ILE A 84 -3.21 -8.41 10.15
CA ILE A 84 -2.29 -7.39 9.64
C ILE A 84 -0.82 -7.76 9.86
N THR A 85 -0.47 -8.34 11.01
CA THR A 85 0.91 -8.67 11.36
C THR A 85 1.50 -9.71 10.40
N LYS A 86 0.76 -10.80 10.13
CA LYS A 86 1.21 -11.85 9.20
C LYS A 86 1.22 -11.33 7.76
N PHE A 87 0.23 -10.52 7.37
CA PHE A 87 0.23 -9.84 6.07
C PHE A 87 1.49 -8.99 5.88
N VAL A 88 1.84 -8.12 6.83
CA VAL A 88 3.03 -7.26 6.75
C VAL A 88 4.30 -8.10 6.69
N LYS A 89 4.42 -9.17 7.48
CA LYS A 89 5.57 -10.08 7.43
C LYS A 89 5.72 -10.73 6.05
N ASN A 90 4.63 -11.20 5.46
CA ASN A 90 4.64 -11.83 4.14
C ASN A 90 4.98 -10.83 3.03
N GLU A 91 4.37 -9.64 3.04
CA GLU A 91 4.68 -8.59 2.08
C GLU A 91 6.12 -8.10 2.23
N THR A 92 6.62 -7.94 3.45
CA THR A 92 8.03 -7.54 3.67
C THR A 92 8.97 -8.53 3.00
N LYS A 93 8.77 -9.83 3.22
CA LYS A 93 9.56 -10.87 2.55
C LYS A 93 9.43 -10.82 1.01
N ARG A 94 8.21 -10.69 0.49
CA ARG A 94 7.92 -10.64 -0.95
C ARG A 94 8.64 -9.48 -1.64
N TRP A 95 8.77 -8.35 -0.96
CA TRP A 95 9.34 -7.11 -1.49
C TRP A 95 10.77 -6.85 -1.03
N THR A 96 11.44 -7.82 -0.40
CA THR A 96 12.87 -7.74 -0.08
C THR A 96 13.71 -8.01 -1.32
N CYS A 97 14.68 -7.15 -1.60
CA CYS A 97 15.66 -7.35 -2.66
C CYS A 97 16.55 -8.56 -2.35
N PRO A 98 16.65 -9.56 -3.25
CA PRO A 98 17.48 -10.72 -3.00
C PRO A 98 18.97 -10.38 -2.90
N SER A 99 19.41 -9.37 -3.66
CA SER A 99 20.83 -8.96 -3.78
C SER A 99 21.35 -8.17 -2.58
N CYS A 100 20.59 -7.20 -2.05
CA CYS A 100 21.08 -6.31 -0.99
C CYS A 100 20.20 -6.29 0.28
N LYS A 101 19.12 -7.09 0.33
CA LYS A 101 18.12 -7.08 1.40
C LYS A 101 17.36 -5.75 1.60
N GLY A 102 17.60 -4.76 0.74
CA GLY A 102 16.83 -3.53 0.67
C GLY A 102 15.39 -3.74 0.20
N VAL A 103 14.66 -2.65 -0.03
CA VAL A 103 13.23 -2.71 -0.38
C VAL A 103 13.03 -2.54 -1.88
N ILE A 104 12.23 -3.41 -2.49
CA ILE A 104 11.76 -3.26 -3.87
C ILE A 104 10.56 -2.32 -3.88
N CYS A 105 10.65 -1.22 -4.64
CA CYS A 105 9.59 -0.23 -4.74
C CYS A 105 8.50 -0.70 -5.70
N VAL A 106 7.26 -0.83 -5.20
CA VAL A 106 6.11 -1.30 -5.98
C VAL A 106 5.77 -0.40 -7.17
N HIS A 107 6.10 0.88 -7.11
CA HIS A 107 5.78 1.84 -8.17
C HIS A 107 6.83 1.91 -9.28
N LYS A 108 8.04 1.45 -8.99
CA LYS A 108 9.21 1.58 -9.86
C LYS A 108 9.74 0.24 -10.36
N GLY A 109 9.42 -0.86 -9.67
CA GLY A 109 9.88 -2.19 -10.05
C GLY A 109 11.37 -2.44 -9.78
N TYR A 110 12.08 -1.54 -9.10
CA TYR A 110 13.48 -1.73 -8.73
C TYR A 110 13.69 -1.64 -7.21
N CYS A 111 14.82 -2.19 -6.73
CA CYS A 111 15.27 -2.00 -5.36
C CYS A 111 15.67 -0.55 -5.10
N TYR A 112 15.02 0.09 -4.14
CA TYR A 112 15.28 1.49 -3.80
C TYR A 112 16.68 1.71 -3.20
N ASN A 113 17.33 0.67 -2.68
CA ASN A 113 18.67 0.73 -2.11
C ASN A 113 19.79 0.52 -3.15
N CYS A 114 19.68 -0.49 -4.02
CA CYS A 114 20.76 -0.85 -4.96
C CYS A 114 20.42 -0.69 -6.45
N GLY A 115 19.20 -0.25 -6.78
CA GLY A 115 18.77 -0.03 -8.16
C GLY A 115 18.47 -1.29 -8.98
N LYS A 116 18.74 -2.50 -8.47
CA LYS A 116 18.46 -3.75 -9.22
C LYS A 116 16.97 -3.86 -9.54
N ILE A 117 16.64 -4.10 -10.81
CA ILE A 117 15.27 -4.34 -11.28
C ILE A 117 14.76 -5.68 -10.70
N LYS A 118 13.49 -5.69 -10.31
CA LYS A 118 12.77 -6.89 -9.90
C LYS A 118 12.53 -7.74 -11.15
N GLU A 119 13.25 -8.85 -11.23
CA GLU A 119 13.04 -9.93 -12.22
C GLU A 119 11.66 -10.60 -12.02
#